data_AF-A0A9D1RPD2-F1
#
_entry.id   AF-A0A9D1RPD2-F1
#
_cell.length_a   1.000
_cell.length_b   1.000
_cell.length_c   1.000
_cell.angle_alpha   90.00
_cell.angle_beta   90.00
_cell.angle_gamma   90.00
#
_symmetry.space_group_name_H-M   'P 1'
#
loop_
_entity.id
_entity.type
_entity.pdbx_description
1 polymer ?
#
loop_
_entity_poly.entity_id
_entity_poly.type
_entity_poly.pdbx_seq_one_letter_code
_entity_poly.pdbx_strand_id
1 'polypeptide(L)' 'MVAAESAVAGEVGDLPKAIGNPATKALVAHGITSLDDLSGYSLDEVGSWHGVGAKAVDILRDALGRECS' A
#
# COMPACT_ATOMS: atom_id res chain seq x y z
N MET A 1 11.45 -11.25 -16.91
CA MET A 1 10.14 -10.59 -16.71
C MET A 1 9.30 -11.47 -15.80
N VAL A 2 9.49 -11.41 -14.48
CA VAL A 2 8.60 -12.04 -13.48
C VAL A 2 8.79 -11.27 -12.17
N ALA A 3 7.75 -10.59 -11.68
CA ALA A 3 7.69 -10.04 -10.31
C ALA A 3 6.27 -9.66 -9.87
N ALA A 4 5.31 -9.50 -10.79
CA ALA A 4 3.99 -8.93 -10.47
C ALA A 4 2.88 -9.94 -10.15
N GLU A 5 3.14 -11.26 -10.17
CA GLU A 5 2.06 -12.27 -10.10
C GLU A 5 1.61 -12.67 -8.69
N SER A 6 2.23 -12.20 -7.61
CA SER A 6 1.76 -12.53 -6.25
C SER A 6 2.02 -11.41 -5.24
N ALA A 7 1.43 -10.24 -5.50
CA ALA A 7 1.29 -9.20 -4.48
C ALA A 7 -0.05 -9.40 -3.75
N VAL A 8 -0.06 -10.27 -2.73
CA VAL A 8 -1.24 -10.48 -1.86
C VAL A 8 -1.18 -9.49 -0.71
N ALA A 9 -2.24 -8.70 -0.53
CA ALA A 9 -2.34 -7.73 0.57
C ALA A 9 -2.08 -8.41 1.93
N GLY A 10 -1.03 -7.96 2.63
CA GLY A 10 -0.53 -8.50 3.91
C GLY A 10 0.19 -9.84 3.87
N GLU A 11 0.68 -10.25 2.69
CA GLU A 11 1.81 -11.17 2.55
C GLU A 11 3.04 -10.47 1.92
N VAL A 12 2.81 -9.40 1.14
CA VAL A 12 3.88 -8.44 0.75
C VAL A 12 4.11 -7.46 1.91
N GLY A 13 5.09 -7.76 2.76
CA GLY A 13 5.56 -6.94 3.89
C GLY A 13 4.48 -6.48 4.88
N ASP A 14 4.75 -5.40 5.61
CA ASP A 14 3.90 -4.86 6.70
C ASP A 14 2.64 -4.11 6.20
N LEU A 15 2.25 -4.34 4.94
CA LEU A 15 1.08 -3.70 4.35
C LEU A 15 -0.22 -4.28 4.91
N PRO A 16 -1.19 -3.46 5.34
CA PRO A 16 -2.43 -3.97 5.91
C PRO A 16 -3.22 -4.79 4.88
N LYS A 17 -3.82 -5.92 5.29
CA LYS A 17 -4.69 -6.72 4.41
C LYS A 17 -5.92 -5.95 3.91
N ALA A 18 -6.25 -4.85 4.59
CA ALA A 18 -7.45 -4.06 4.38
C ALA A 18 -7.38 -3.10 3.17
N ILE A 19 -6.20 -2.68 2.70
CA ILE A 19 -6.07 -1.82 1.50
C ILE A 19 -6.54 -2.50 0.21
N GLY A 20 -6.62 -3.84 0.20
CA GLY A 20 -7.15 -4.63 -0.89
C GLY A 20 -6.13 -4.94 -1.98
N ASN A 21 -6.41 -6.01 -2.74
CA ASN A 21 -5.55 -6.49 -3.82
C ASN A 21 -5.24 -5.45 -4.93
N PRO A 22 -6.18 -4.61 -5.42
CA PRO A 22 -5.85 -3.66 -6.49
C PRO A 22 -4.88 -2.55 -6.03
N ALA A 23 -5.05 -2.03 -4.81
CA ALA A 23 -4.12 -1.06 -4.26
C ALA A 23 -2.75 -1.67 -3.99
N THR A 24 -2.71 -2.88 -3.42
CA THR A 24 -1.45 -3.62 -3.19
C THR A 24 -0.68 -3.83 -4.49
N LYS A 25 -1.36 -4.21 -5.58
CA LYS A 25 -0.71 -4.36 -6.89
C LYS A 25 -0.14 -3.04 -7.42
N ALA A 26 -0.84 -1.92 -7.22
CA ALA A 26 -0.35 -0.61 -7.62
C ALA A 26 0.91 -0.21 -6.81
N LEU A 27 0.90 -0.42 -5.49
CA LEU A 27 2.06 -0.16 -4.63
C LEU A 27 3.27 -1.03 -5.02
N VAL A 28 3.07 -2.34 -5.19
CA VAL A 28 4.15 -3.25 -5.58
C VAL A 28 4.69 -2.92 -6.98
N ALA A 29 3.84 -2.43 -7.90
CA ALA A 29 4.29 -1.96 -9.21
C ALA A 29 5.22 -0.72 -9.11
N HIS A 30 5.07 0.08 -8.05
CA HIS A 30 5.96 1.20 -7.70
C HIS A 30 7.15 0.77 -6.81
N GLY A 31 7.27 -0.52 -6.47
CA GLY A 31 8.33 -1.05 -5.60
C GLY A 31 8.01 -0.98 -4.10
N ILE A 32 6.80 -0.57 -3.75
CA ILE A 32 6.40 -0.35 -2.36
C ILE A 32 5.79 -1.61 -1.79
N THR A 33 6.47 -2.19 -0.81
CA THR A 33 6.07 -3.46 -0.18
C THR A 33 5.89 -3.37 1.32
N SER A 34 6.03 -2.20 1.96
CA SER A 34 5.90 -2.04 3.41
C SER A 34 5.50 -0.61 3.80
N LEU A 35 5.02 -0.42 5.04
CA LEU A 35 4.70 0.91 5.59
C LEU A 35 5.94 1.81 5.69
N ASP A 36 7.13 1.25 5.88
CA ASP A 36 8.41 1.98 5.87
C ASP A 36 8.72 2.58 4.48
N ASP A 37 8.56 1.77 3.43
CA ASP A 37 8.67 2.23 2.03
C ASP A 37 7.64 3.34 1.74
N LEU A 38 6.40 3.16 2.23
CA LEU A 38 5.35 4.18 2.13
C LEU A 38 5.66 5.43 2.93
N SER A 39 6.40 5.36 4.03
CA SER A 39 6.78 6.54 4.82
C SER A 39 7.71 7.47 4.04
N GLY A 40 8.38 6.95 3.00
CA GLY A 40 9.12 7.76 2.02
C GLY A 40 8.23 8.46 0.98
N TYR A 41 6.95 8.08 0.85
CA TYR A 41 6.00 8.65 -0.11
C TYR A 41 4.85 9.38 0.60
N SER A 42 4.28 10.38 -0.08
CA SER A 42 3.11 11.08 0.44
C SER A 42 1.84 10.28 0.15
N LEU A 43 0.96 10.14 1.14
CA LEU A 43 -0.36 9.48 0.97
C LEU A 43 -1.22 10.12 -0.13
N ASP A 44 -1.04 11.42 -0.37
CA ASP A 44 -1.71 12.17 -1.44
C ASP A 44 -1.24 11.73 -2.84
N GLU A 45 0.07 11.45 -2.97
CA GLU A 45 0.69 10.94 -4.20
C GLU A 45 0.29 9.48 -4.44
N VAL A 46 0.31 8.67 -3.37
CA VAL A 46 -0.17 7.28 -3.38
C VAL A 46 -1.64 7.21 -3.81
N GLY A 47 -2.47 8.14 -3.33
CA GLY A 47 -3.88 8.27 -3.74
C GLY A 47 -4.11 8.71 -5.18
N SER A 48 -3.09 9.29 -5.81
CA SER A 48 -3.12 9.66 -7.23
C SER A 48 -2.72 8.49 -8.15
N TRP A 49 -2.23 7.36 -7.61
CA TRP A 49 -1.86 6.20 -8.41
C TRP A 49 -3.08 5.40 -8.88
N HIS A 50 -3.06 5.04 -10.17
CA HIS A 50 -4.15 4.33 -10.80
C HIS A 50 -4.32 2.93 -10.19
N GLY A 51 -5.41 2.73 -9.44
CA GLY A 51 -5.69 1.47 -8.73
C GLY A 51 -5.63 1.57 -7.21
N VAL A 52 -5.12 2.69 -6.66
CA VAL A 52 -5.22 3.02 -5.24
C VAL A 52 -6.49 3.86 -5.04
N GLY A 53 -7.55 3.26 -4.52
CA GLY A 53 -8.78 3.99 -4.20
C GLY A 53 -8.64 4.83 -2.94
N ALA A 54 -9.51 5.83 -2.77
CA ALA A 54 -9.61 6.62 -1.53
C ALA A 54 -9.75 5.73 -0.27
N LYS A 55 -10.38 4.56 -0.42
CA LYS A 55 -10.48 3.53 0.63
C LYS A 55 -9.11 3.02 1.08
N ALA A 56 -8.18 2.80 0.15
CA ALA A 56 -6.85 2.30 0.47
C ALA A 56 -6.01 3.38 1.17
N VAL A 57 -6.08 4.63 0.68
CA VAL A 57 -5.40 5.77 1.33
C VAL A 57 -5.89 5.96 2.76
N ASP A 58 -7.19 5.86 3.01
CA ASP A 58 -7.75 6.03 4.36
C ASP A 58 -7.28 4.92 5.31
N ILE A 59 -7.17 3.68 4.83
CA ILE A 59 -6.64 2.54 5.59
C ILE A 59 -5.14 2.68 5.84
N LEU A 60 -4.38 3.19 4.87
CA LEU A 60 -2.95 3.50 5.05
C LEU A 60 -2.75 4.58 6.10
N ARG A 61 -3.61 5.60 6.09
CA ARG A 61 -3.58 6.70 7.07
C ARG A 61 -4.00 6.23 8.47
N ASP A 62 -5.01 5.38 8.56
CA ASP A 62 -5.41 4.73 9.82
C ASP A 62 -4.34 3.76 10.31
N ALA A 63 -3.72 3.03 9.37
CA ALA A 63 -2.41 2.37 9.44
C ALA A 63 -1.41 3.16 10.29
N LEU A 64 -0.82 4.15 9.62
CA LEU A 64 0.18 5.09 10.15
C LEU A 64 -0.25 5.80 11.45
N GLY A 65 -1.55 6.00 11.65
CA GLY A 65 -2.07 6.60 12.87
C GLY A 65 -2.14 5.65 14.06
N ARG A 66 -2.30 4.34 13.82
CA ARG A 66 -2.49 3.29 14.84
C ARG A 66 -1.20 2.71 15.38
N GLU A 67 -0.10 2.73 14.63
CA GLU A 67 1.24 2.37 15.11
C GLU A 67 1.80 3.34 16.19
N CYS A 68 1.09 4.42 16.50
CA CYS A 68 1.28 5.19 17.73
C CYS A 68 0.41 4.61 18.87
N SER A 69 0.62 3.33 19.19
CA SER A 69 0.08 2.69 20.39
C SER A 69 1.07 1.73 21.04
#